data_AF-A0A6A5GN25-F1
#
_entry.id   AF-A0A6A5GN25-F1
#
_cell.length_a   1.000
_cell.length_b   1.000
_cell.length_c   1.000
_cell.angle_alpha   90.00
_cell.angle_beta   90.00
_cell.angle_gamma   90.00
#
_symmetry.space_group_name_H-M   'P 1'
#
loop_
_entity.id
_entity.type
_entity.pdbx_description
1 polymer ?
#
loop_
_entity_poly.entity_id
_entity_poly.type
_entity_poly.pdbx_seq_one_letter_code
_entity_poly.pdbx_strand_id
1 'polypeptide(L)'
;MHQLPQPTTSNFNRNDKNGDPKKWTITGNVTEKGFPLTTFVYWLNNGINYAKEVYAKMKESQMTDLEIFRAELETYLHQNQLPINGQPHNTNANLIEFATNIEWETQDFTFEVDQLPYMLSLNGKGNLLNYAGENIAGLNSAQLYVKAPGPRTSIHPENSALTSFYHNIGPGDCVLYGVPLSRSLINYSNVFCET
;
A
#
# COMPACT_ATOMS: atom_id res chain seq x y z
N MET A 1 7.65 3.48 0.89
CA MET A 1 7.46 3.32 2.35
C MET A 1 7.72 1.88 2.70
N HIS A 2 8.49 1.58 3.75
CA HIS A 2 8.71 0.20 4.24
C HIS A 2 7.79 -0.06 5.44
N GLN A 3 7.08 -1.18 5.45
CA GLN A 3 6.07 -1.53 6.47
C GLN A 3 6.26 -2.97 6.94
N LEU A 4 5.73 -3.32 8.12
CA LEU A 4 5.63 -4.72 8.53
C LEU A 4 4.39 -5.35 7.88
N PRO A 5 4.52 -6.52 7.21
CA PRO A 5 3.38 -7.27 6.75
C PRO A 5 2.63 -7.85 7.96
N GLN A 6 1.33 -7.60 8.03
CA GLN A 6 0.48 -8.03 9.14
C GLN A 6 -0.94 -8.38 8.64
N PRO A 7 -1.68 -9.25 9.34
CA PRO A 7 -3.07 -9.53 9.00
C PRO A 7 -3.94 -8.28 9.08
N THR A 8 -4.85 -8.13 8.12
CA THR A 8 -5.71 -6.94 7.93
C THR A 8 -6.48 -6.51 9.17
N THR A 9 -6.86 -7.47 10.01
CA THR A 9 -7.62 -7.25 11.24
C THR A 9 -6.77 -6.94 12.48
N SER A 10 -5.46 -6.80 12.34
CA SER A 10 -4.53 -6.67 13.47
C SER A 10 -3.39 -5.69 13.20
N ASN A 11 -2.90 -5.04 14.26
CA ASN A 11 -1.75 -4.15 14.18
C ASN A 11 -0.79 -4.42 15.34
N PHE A 12 0.33 -5.07 15.04
CA PHE A 12 1.39 -5.36 16.01
C PHE A 12 2.47 -4.28 15.95
N ASN A 13 2.94 -3.84 17.11
CA ASN A 13 4.02 -2.86 17.17
C ASN A 13 5.38 -3.57 17.01
N ARG A 14 6.17 -3.13 16.03
CA ARG A 14 7.53 -3.62 15.74
C ARG A 14 8.49 -3.62 16.92
N ASN A 15 8.31 -2.64 17.81
CA ASN A 15 9.19 -2.39 18.96
C ASN A 15 8.64 -2.98 20.25
N ASP A 16 7.46 -3.62 20.20
CA ASP A 16 6.85 -4.23 21.38
C ASP A 16 7.31 -5.67 21.54
N LYS A 17 8.25 -5.88 22.47
CA LYS A 17 8.78 -7.19 22.81
C LYS A 17 7.73 -8.14 23.39
N ASN A 18 6.60 -7.62 23.87
CA ASN A 18 5.51 -8.40 24.47
C ASN A 18 4.43 -8.78 23.45
N GLY A 19 4.50 -8.26 22.22
CA GLY A 19 3.61 -8.63 21.12
C GLY A 19 2.14 -8.25 21.34
N ASP A 20 1.84 -7.18 22.10
CA ASP A 20 0.46 -6.75 22.33
C ASP A 20 -0.21 -6.34 20.99
N PRO A 21 -1.23 -7.08 20.51
CA PRO A 21 -1.85 -6.85 19.21
C PRO A 21 -2.73 -5.59 19.13
N LYS A 22 -2.91 -4.85 20.23
CA LYS A 22 -3.94 -3.79 20.34
C LYS A 22 -3.38 -2.38 20.52
N LYS A 23 -2.29 -2.06 19.82
CA LYS A 23 -1.83 -0.66 19.75
C LYS A 23 -2.34 -0.01 18.47
N TRP A 24 -3.01 1.13 18.62
CA TRP A 24 -3.58 1.91 17.52
C TRP A 24 -2.52 2.60 16.65
N THR A 25 -1.29 2.72 17.14
CA THR A 25 -0.19 3.35 16.41
C THR A 25 0.39 2.38 15.39
N ILE A 26 0.32 2.74 14.11
CA ILE A 26 1.09 2.08 13.05
C ILE A 26 2.53 2.57 13.17
N THR A 27 3.35 1.86 13.95
CA THR A 27 4.76 2.18 14.18
C THR A 27 5.66 1.39 13.24
N GLY A 28 6.68 2.06 12.67
CA GLY A 28 7.75 1.39 11.92
C GLY A 28 7.75 1.65 10.42
N ASN A 29 6.91 2.58 9.94
CA ASN A 29 6.99 3.06 8.56
C ASN A 29 8.29 3.85 8.36
N VAL A 30 9.11 3.42 7.41
CA VAL A 30 10.25 4.22 6.95
C VAL A 30 9.91 4.78 5.58
N THR A 31 9.97 6.10 5.43
CA THR A 31 9.70 6.77 4.16
C THR A 31 11.01 7.21 3.52
N GLU A 32 11.33 6.57 2.40
CA GLU A 32 12.40 6.98 1.50
C GLU A 32 11.80 7.82 0.36
N LYS A 33 12.55 8.82 -0.14
CA LYS A 33 12.18 9.65 -1.29
C LYS A 33 13.16 9.45 -2.44
N GLY A 34 12.72 9.71 -3.67
CA GLY A 34 13.59 9.65 -4.85
C GLY A 34 13.98 8.23 -5.28
N PHE A 35 13.28 7.21 -4.77
CA PHE A 35 13.48 5.83 -5.19
C PHE A 35 12.84 5.60 -6.57
N PRO A 36 13.57 5.10 -7.59
CA PRO A 36 12.99 4.91 -8.92
C PRO A 36 11.86 3.89 -8.90
N LEU A 37 10.74 4.22 -9.56
CA LEU A 37 9.59 3.31 -9.66
C LEU A 37 9.95 2.00 -10.37
N THR A 38 10.85 2.05 -11.35
CA THR A 38 11.35 0.87 -12.07
C THR A 38 12.03 -0.12 -11.13
N THR A 39 12.81 0.36 -10.17
CA THR A 39 13.46 -0.50 -9.16
C THR A 39 12.41 -1.18 -8.27
N PHE A 40 11.37 -0.44 -7.86
CA PHE A 40 10.28 -1.00 -7.08
C PHE A 40 9.52 -2.09 -7.86
N VAL A 41 9.18 -1.82 -9.12
CA VAL A 41 8.47 -2.78 -9.99
C VAL A 41 9.33 -4.02 -10.23
N TYR A 42 10.63 -3.87 -10.44
CA TYR A 42 11.56 -4.99 -10.58
C TYR A 42 11.58 -5.86 -9.32
N TRP A 43 11.72 -5.25 -8.15
CA TRP A 43 11.66 -5.94 -6.86
C TRP A 43 10.34 -6.70 -6.67
N LEU A 44 9.21 -6.01 -6.91
CA LEU A 44 7.88 -6.60 -6.74
C LEU A 44 7.66 -7.81 -7.65
N ASN A 45 8.04 -7.69 -8.92
CA ASN A 45 7.91 -8.79 -9.89
C ASN A 45 8.76 -10.00 -9.50
N ASN A 46 9.99 -9.78 -9.03
CA ASN A 46 10.85 -10.87 -8.57
C ASN A 46 10.27 -11.58 -7.34
N GLY A 47 9.77 -10.83 -6.36
CA GLY A 47 9.09 -11.38 -5.20
C GLY A 47 7.86 -12.21 -5.58
N ILE A 48 7.02 -11.70 -6.49
CA ILE A 48 5.84 -12.42 -6.99
C ILE A 48 6.23 -13.71 -7.72
N ASN A 49 7.23 -13.65 -8.59
CA ASN A 49 7.67 -14.81 -9.37
C ASN A 49 8.26 -15.89 -8.45
N TYR A 50 9.09 -15.51 -7.49
CA TYR A 50 9.65 -16.46 -6.54
C TYR A 50 8.58 -17.08 -5.63
N ALA A 51 7.61 -16.28 -5.16
CA ALA A 51 6.47 -16.80 -4.40
C ALA A 51 5.66 -17.83 -5.21
N LYS A 52 5.49 -17.64 -6.53
CA LYS A 52 4.84 -18.62 -7.41
C LYS A 52 5.65 -19.91 -7.52
N GLU A 53 6.97 -19.83 -7.62
CA GLU A 53 7.87 -21.00 -7.66
C GLU A 53 7.77 -21.80 -6.36
N VAL A 54 7.87 -21.14 -5.20
CA VAL A 54 7.74 -21.80 -3.90
C VAL A 54 6.36 -22.45 -3.77
N TYR A 55 5.30 -21.77 -4.21
CA TYR A 55 3.95 -22.34 -4.19
C TYR A 55 3.79 -23.55 -5.12
N ALA A 56 4.50 -23.58 -6.26
CA ALA A 56 4.53 -24.77 -7.12
C ALA A 56 5.19 -25.95 -6.41
N LYS A 57 6.32 -25.74 -5.70
CA LYS A 57 6.97 -26.77 -4.88
C LYS A 57 6.04 -27.28 -3.76
N MET A 58 5.30 -26.39 -3.11
CA MET A 58 4.29 -26.76 -2.11
C MET A 58 3.20 -27.66 -2.71
N LYS A 59 2.77 -27.40 -3.94
CA LYS A 59 1.79 -28.25 -4.64
C LYS A 59 2.36 -29.61 -5.00
N GLU A 60 3.60 -29.66 -5.48
CA GLU A 60 4.30 -30.90 -5.83
C GLU A 60 4.51 -31.80 -4.60
N SER A 61 4.77 -31.21 -3.43
CA SER A 61 4.82 -31.94 -2.16
C SER A 61 3.43 -32.30 -1.60
N GLN A 62 2.34 -32.02 -2.33
CA GLN A 62 0.98 -32.25 -1.84
C GLN A 62 0.66 -31.50 -0.54
N MET A 63 1.27 -30.33 -0.33
CA MET A 63 1.11 -29.48 0.86
C MET A 63 1.56 -30.13 2.18
N THR A 64 2.49 -31.09 2.16
CA THR A 64 3.00 -31.72 3.40
C THR A 64 4.11 -30.92 4.07
N ASP A 65 4.92 -30.20 3.28
CA ASP A 65 6.15 -29.54 3.75
C ASP A 65 6.01 -28.00 3.85
N LEU A 66 4.82 -27.52 4.22
CA LEU A 66 4.48 -26.08 4.19
C LEU A 66 5.45 -25.21 5.01
N GLU A 67 5.89 -25.68 6.17
CA GLU A 67 6.80 -24.93 7.05
C GLU A 67 8.18 -24.71 6.40
N ILE A 68 8.67 -25.71 5.66
CA ILE A 68 9.97 -25.64 4.96
C ILE A 68 9.88 -24.58 3.86
N PHE A 69 8.82 -24.65 3.04
CA PHE A 69 8.62 -23.71 1.95
C PHE A 69 8.28 -22.30 2.43
N ARG A 70 7.57 -22.15 3.56
CA ARG A 70 7.37 -20.84 4.20
C ARG A 70 8.72 -20.25 4.61
N ALA A 71 9.57 -21.01 5.29
CA ALA A 71 10.89 -20.55 5.70
C ALA A 71 11.81 -20.20 4.52
N GLU A 72 11.72 -20.96 3.42
CA GLU A 72 12.41 -20.65 2.16
C GLU A 72 11.98 -19.29 1.61
N LEU A 73 10.68 -19.06 1.48
CA LEU A 73 10.13 -17.78 0.99
C LEU A 73 10.48 -16.62 1.93
N GLU A 74 10.34 -16.80 3.24
CA GLU A 74 10.71 -15.79 4.23
C GLU A 74 12.18 -15.39 4.12
N THR A 75 13.08 -16.37 3.92
CA THR A 75 14.51 -16.13 3.75
C THR A 75 14.79 -15.33 2.48
N TYR A 76 14.18 -15.72 1.36
CA TYR A 76 14.33 -15.00 0.10
C TYR A 76 13.83 -13.56 0.21
N LEU A 77 12.63 -13.35 0.75
CA LEU A 77 12.05 -12.02 0.91
C LEU A 77 12.92 -11.15 1.81
N HIS A 78 13.48 -11.72 2.89
CA HIS A 78 14.40 -11.03 3.77
C HIS A 78 15.66 -10.53 3.05
N GLN A 79 16.30 -11.42 2.28
CA GLN A 79 17.56 -11.14 1.60
C GLN A 79 17.41 -10.17 0.43
N ASN A 80 16.21 -10.04 -0.13
CA ASN A 80 15.92 -9.24 -1.32
C ASN A 80 15.07 -8.00 -1.00
N GLN A 81 15.01 -7.54 0.25
CA GLN A 81 14.36 -6.27 0.60
C GLN A 81 15.02 -5.09 -0.08
N LEU A 82 14.25 -4.03 -0.34
CA LEU A 82 14.82 -2.79 -0.81
C LEU A 82 15.63 -2.11 0.31
N PRO A 83 16.75 -1.45 -0.02
CA PRO A 83 17.62 -0.87 0.99
C PRO A 83 16.92 0.25 1.76
N ILE A 84 17.14 0.27 3.08
CA ILE A 84 16.68 1.33 3.98
C ILE A 84 17.89 2.19 4.35
N ASN A 85 17.94 3.43 3.88
CA ASN A 85 19.15 4.24 3.92
C ASN A 85 19.21 5.12 5.18
N GLY A 86 20.02 4.72 6.16
CA GLY A 86 20.33 5.56 7.33
C GLY A 86 19.19 5.74 8.33
N GLN A 87 18.08 5.01 8.16
CA GLN A 87 16.92 5.07 9.06
C GLN A 87 16.95 3.92 10.06
N PRO A 88 16.69 4.19 11.36
CA PRO A 88 16.59 3.15 12.39
C PRO A 88 15.50 2.12 12.04
N HIS A 89 15.87 0.85 11.95
CA HIS A 89 14.94 -0.24 11.68
C HIS A 89 15.44 -1.55 12.32
N ASN A 90 14.52 -2.44 12.70
CA ASN A 90 14.83 -3.82 13.10
C ASN A 90 15.27 -4.65 11.88
N THR A 91 16.57 -4.91 11.76
CA THR A 91 17.19 -5.64 10.65
C THR A 91 16.74 -7.09 10.53
N ASN A 92 16.10 -7.68 11.55
CA ASN A 92 15.60 -9.06 11.51
C ASN A 92 14.16 -9.15 11.00
N ALA A 93 13.50 -8.01 10.76
CA ALA A 93 12.11 -8.00 10.30
C ALA A 93 12.01 -8.21 8.79
N ASN A 94 11.01 -8.98 8.36
CA ASN A 94 10.57 -8.99 6.97
C ASN A 94 9.73 -7.75 6.70
N LEU A 95 10.29 -6.79 6.00
CA LEU A 95 9.59 -5.58 5.59
C LEU A 95 9.06 -5.73 4.18
N ILE A 96 7.92 -5.10 3.94
CA ILE A 96 7.31 -4.96 2.62
C ILE A 96 7.35 -3.49 2.22
N GLU A 97 7.40 -3.26 0.92
CA GLU A 97 7.43 -1.92 0.37
C GLU A 97 6.10 -1.52 -0.26
N PHE A 98 5.78 -0.25 -0.05
CA PHE A 98 4.61 0.43 -0.56
C PHE A 98 5.03 1.68 -1.32
N ALA A 99 4.85 1.67 -2.64
CA ALA A 99 5.02 2.85 -3.47
C ALA A 99 3.70 3.62 -3.46
N THR A 100 3.72 4.82 -2.87
CA THR A 100 2.53 5.60 -2.52
C THR A 100 2.66 7.02 -3.04
N ASN A 101 1.53 7.66 -3.33
CA ASN A 101 1.44 9.05 -3.78
C ASN A 101 2.33 9.33 -5.01
N ILE A 102 2.31 8.43 -5.98
CA ILE A 102 3.00 8.65 -7.26
C ILE A 102 2.10 9.56 -8.08
N GLU A 103 2.56 10.78 -8.39
CA GLU A 103 1.80 11.71 -9.22
C GLU A 103 1.67 11.18 -10.65
N TRP A 104 0.42 11.04 -11.11
CA TRP A 104 0.10 10.43 -12.41
C TRP A 104 0.79 11.15 -13.57
N GLU A 105 0.79 12.48 -13.54
CA GLU A 105 1.37 13.33 -14.58
C GLU A 105 2.89 13.20 -14.73
N THR A 106 3.57 12.56 -13.78
CA THR A 106 5.02 12.34 -13.84
C THR A 106 5.39 11.06 -14.57
N GLN A 107 4.41 10.28 -15.02
CA GLN A 107 4.59 8.95 -15.58
C GLN A 107 3.85 8.82 -16.93
N ASP A 108 4.39 8.00 -17.83
CA ASP A 108 3.75 7.67 -19.10
C ASP A 108 2.77 6.49 -18.91
N PHE A 109 1.54 6.78 -18.52
CA PHE A 109 0.49 5.78 -18.35
C PHE A 109 -0.57 5.80 -19.45
N THR A 110 -1.14 4.63 -19.75
CA THR A 110 -2.14 4.42 -20.81
C THR A 110 -3.59 4.36 -20.30
N PHE A 111 -3.83 4.48 -18.99
CA PHE A 111 -5.19 4.44 -18.45
C PHE A 111 -5.91 5.75 -18.78
N GLU A 112 -7.03 5.63 -19.49
CA GLU A 112 -7.83 6.78 -19.91
C GLU A 112 -8.76 7.22 -18.77
N VAL A 113 -8.21 8.01 -17.84
CA VAL A 113 -8.97 8.70 -16.78
C VAL A 113 -10.16 9.52 -17.32
N ASP A 114 -10.08 9.94 -18.58
CA ASP A 114 -11.12 10.69 -19.30
C ASP A 114 -12.37 9.86 -19.64
N GLN A 115 -12.28 8.52 -19.56
CA GLN A 115 -13.42 7.62 -19.74
C GLN A 115 -14.26 7.47 -18.47
N LEU A 116 -13.81 8.02 -17.35
CA LEU A 116 -14.59 8.01 -16.11
C LEU A 116 -15.89 8.85 -16.28
N PRO A 117 -17.00 8.45 -15.63
CA PRO A 117 -18.20 9.27 -15.58
C PRO A 117 -17.91 10.70 -15.13
N TYR A 118 -18.70 11.67 -15.61
CA TYR A 118 -18.56 13.11 -15.31
C TYR A 118 -18.28 13.42 -13.82
N MET A 119 -18.96 12.72 -12.91
CA MET A 119 -18.81 12.96 -11.46
C MET A 119 -17.46 12.50 -10.88
N LEU A 120 -16.71 11.67 -11.63
CA LEU A 120 -15.42 11.08 -11.25
C LEU A 120 -14.27 11.60 -12.12
N SER A 121 -14.54 12.43 -13.14
CA SER A 121 -13.50 12.92 -14.05
C SER A 121 -12.51 13.81 -13.30
N LEU A 122 -11.23 13.58 -13.54
CA LEU A 122 -10.16 14.48 -13.14
C LEU A 122 -10.32 15.80 -13.91
N ASN A 123 -10.09 16.94 -13.26
CA ASN A 123 -10.11 18.28 -13.86
C ASN A 123 -11.26 18.59 -14.84
N GLY A 124 -12.21 19.41 -14.39
CA GLY A 124 -12.92 20.30 -15.32
C GLY A 124 -14.38 19.98 -15.62
N LYS A 125 -15.06 19.16 -14.82
CA LYS A 125 -16.50 18.93 -14.98
C LYS A 125 -17.24 19.20 -13.66
N GLY A 126 -17.23 20.47 -13.24
CA GLY A 126 -18.15 21.00 -12.21
C GLY A 126 -17.80 20.72 -10.74
N ASN A 127 -16.59 20.22 -10.42
CA ASN A 127 -16.14 20.10 -9.03
C ASN A 127 -15.57 21.43 -8.49
N LEU A 128 -15.56 21.59 -7.16
CA LEU A 128 -15.05 22.79 -6.47
C LEU A 128 -13.53 22.98 -6.63
N LEU A 129 -12.78 21.90 -6.85
CA LEU A 129 -11.32 21.94 -6.95
C LEU A 129 -10.82 22.64 -8.22
N ASN A 130 -11.67 22.80 -9.24
CA ASN A 130 -11.34 23.59 -10.43
C ASN A 130 -11.15 25.09 -10.13
N TYR A 131 -11.73 25.60 -9.03
CA TYR A 131 -11.60 26.99 -8.64
C TYR A 131 -10.31 27.29 -7.84
N ALA A 132 -9.50 26.27 -7.55
CA ALA A 132 -8.22 26.46 -6.86
C ALA A 132 -7.21 27.28 -7.69
N GLY A 133 -7.31 27.23 -9.02
CA GLY A 133 -6.39 27.92 -9.93
C GLY A 133 -5.00 27.30 -10.03
N GLU A 134 -4.78 26.14 -9.37
CA GLU A 134 -3.51 25.41 -9.36
C GLU A 134 -3.75 23.88 -9.32
N ASN A 135 -2.72 23.10 -9.67
CA ASN A 135 -2.70 21.65 -9.44
C ASN A 135 -2.39 21.39 -7.96
N ILE A 136 -3.26 20.64 -7.30
CA ILE A 136 -3.10 20.16 -5.94
C ILE A 136 -2.96 18.63 -6.02
N ALA A 137 -1.71 18.18 -5.92
CA ALA A 137 -1.29 16.77 -5.90
C ALA A 137 -2.25 15.88 -5.10
N GLY A 138 -2.83 14.87 -5.75
CA GLY A 138 -3.74 13.90 -5.15
C GLY A 138 -5.15 14.39 -4.83
N LEU A 139 -5.50 15.64 -5.16
CA LEU A 139 -6.88 16.15 -5.04
C LEU A 139 -7.51 16.41 -6.40
N ASN A 140 -6.90 17.26 -7.23
CA ASN A 140 -7.36 17.50 -8.61
C ASN A 140 -6.44 16.89 -9.67
N SER A 141 -5.45 16.13 -9.23
CA SER A 141 -4.62 15.21 -10.02
C SER A 141 -4.75 13.79 -9.48
N ALA A 142 -4.56 12.80 -10.34
CA ALA A 142 -4.57 11.41 -9.92
C ALA A 142 -3.25 11.03 -9.23
N GLN A 143 -3.35 10.18 -8.22
CA GLN A 143 -2.22 9.50 -7.61
C GLN A 143 -2.30 8.00 -7.83
N LEU A 144 -1.16 7.40 -8.14
CA LEU A 144 -1.00 5.95 -8.24
C LEU A 144 -0.38 5.39 -6.96
N TYR A 145 -0.82 4.18 -6.63
CA TYR A 145 -0.32 3.34 -5.56
C TYR A 145 0.09 1.99 -6.14
N VAL A 146 1.34 1.59 -5.98
CA VAL A 146 1.82 0.25 -6.35
C VAL A 146 2.13 -0.53 -5.09
N LYS A 147 1.48 -1.69 -4.97
CA LYS A 147 1.35 -2.43 -3.71
C LYS A 147 1.87 -3.85 -3.85
N ALA A 148 2.72 -4.27 -2.92
CA ALA A 148 2.89 -5.69 -2.59
C ALA A 148 1.65 -6.19 -1.81
N PRO A 149 1.56 -7.47 -1.40
CA PRO A 149 0.59 -7.91 -0.39
C PRO A 149 0.95 -7.37 1.02
N GLY A 150 -0.06 -6.93 1.77
CA GLY A 150 0.05 -6.40 3.13
C GLY A 150 0.30 -4.88 3.37
N PRO A 151 0.62 -4.01 2.39
CA PRO A 151 0.85 -2.60 2.64
C PRO A 151 -0.44 -1.89 3.05
N ARG A 152 -0.27 -0.84 3.84
CA ARG A 152 -1.34 -0.12 4.54
C ARG A 152 -1.25 1.36 4.30
N THR A 153 -2.35 1.95 3.85
CA THR A 153 -2.61 3.37 4.05
C THR A 153 -3.29 3.55 5.40
N SER A 154 -2.66 4.25 6.34
CA SER A 154 -3.22 4.47 7.68
C SER A 154 -4.57 5.18 7.62
N ILE A 155 -5.42 4.93 8.60
CA ILE A 155 -6.73 5.58 8.71
C ILE A 155 -6.58 7.11 8.77
N HIS A 156 -7.30 7.82 7.90
CA HIS A 156 -7.34 9.29 7.85
C HIS A 156 -8.65 9.75 7.20
N PRO A 157 -9.15 10.96 7.53
CA PRO A 157 -10.10 11.64 6.68
C PRO A 157 -9.40 12.17 5.43
N GLU A 158 -10.13 12.26 4.34
CA GLU A 158 -9.68 13.01 3.17
C GLU A 158 -9.46 14.48 3.53
N ASN A 159 -8.51 15.12 2.83
CA ASN A 159 -8.21 16.52 3.03
C ASN A 159 -9.47 17.37 2.83
N SER A 160 -9.74 18.26 3.79
CA SER A 160 -10.94 19.12 3.81
C SER A 160 -12.28 18.35 3.74
N ALA A 161 -12.29 17.07 4.15
CA ALA A 161 -13.47 16.19 4.07
C ALA A 161 -14.07 16.08 2.66
N LEU A 162 -13.21 16.19 1.64
CA LEU A 162 -13.60 15.94 0.25
C LEU A 162 -13.91 14.47 0.03
N THR A 163 -14.67 14.18 -1.04
CA THR A 163 -14.91 12.80 -1.46
C THR A 163 -13.70 12.29 -2.24
N SER A 164 -13.25 11.08 -1.93
CA SER A 164 -12.23 10.37 -2.71
C SER A 164 -12.85 9.29 -3.59
N PHE A 165 -12.16 9.01 -4.71
CA PHE A 165 -12.46 7.90 -5.60
C PHE A 165 -11.23 7.02 -5.73
N TYR A 166 -11.39 5.72 -5.49
CA TYR A 166 -10.33 4.73 -5.63
C TYR A 166 -10.74 3.69 -6.67
N HIS A 167 -9.85 3.43 -7.62
CA HIS A 167 -10.01 2.36 -8.59
C HIS A 167 -8.88 1.35 -8.42
N ASN A 168 -9.21 0.11 -8.05
CA ASN A 168 -8.23 -0.96 -7.99
C ASN A 168 -8.03 -1.55 -9.39
N ILE A 169 -6.83 -1.34 -9.95
CA ILE A 169 -6.44 -1.87 -11.26
C ILE A 169 -6.19 -3.40 -11.18
N GLY A 170 -5.92 -3.93 -10.00
CA GLY A 170 -5.64 -5.35 -9.78
C GLY A 170 -4.19 -5.74 -10.07
N PRO A 171 -3.88 -7.05 -10.14
CA PRO A 171 -4.81 -8.18 -10.08
C PRO A 171 -5.21 -8.60 -8.65
N GLY A 172 -4.51 -8.11 -7.62
CA GLY A 172 -4.84 -8.40 -6.22
C GLY A 172 -6.05 -7.60 -5.75
N ASP A 173 -6.70 -8.09 -4.69
CA ASP A 173 -7.82 -7.39 -4.07
C ASP A 173 -7.34 -6.29 -3.12
N CYS A 174 -8.22 -5.33 -2.85
CA CYS A 174 -8.02 -4.39 -1.76
C CYS A 174 -9.12 -4.57 -0.71
N VAL A 175 -8.76 -4.62 0.57
CA VAL A 175 -9.68 -4.59 1.71
C VAL A 175 -9.85 -3.15 2.16
N LEU A 176 -11.10 -2.69 2.20
CA LEU A 176 -11.45 -1.35 2.67
C LEU A 176 -12.19 -1.39 4.01
N TYR A 177 -11.75 -0.54 4.94
CA TYR A 177 -12.46 -0.32 6.21
C TYR A 177 -12.91 1.12 6.29
N GLY A 178 -14.20 1.32 6.55
CA GLY A 178 -14.77 2.65 6.72
C GLY A 178 -15.67 2.79 7.92
N VAL A 179 -15.57 3.95 8.55
CA VAL A 179 -16.38 4.35 9.71
C VAL A 179 -17.20 5.57 9.28
N PRO A 180 -18.53 5.57 9.48
CA PRO A 180 -19.35 6.74 9.18
C PRO A 180 -18.95 7.97 10.00
N LEU A 181 -19.04 9.15 9.38
CA LEU A 181 -18.76 10.44 10.02
C LEU A 181 -19.46 10.62 11.36
N SER A 182 -20.75 10.23 11.43
CA SER A 182 -21.58 10.32 12.63
C SER A 182 -21.14 9.41 13.79
N ARG A 183 -20.30 8.42 13.53
CA ARG A 183 -19.78 7.47 14.53
C ARG A 183 -18.32 7.70 14.86
N SER A 184 -17.68 8.66 14.22
CA SER A 184 -16.34 9.05 14.59
C SER A 184 -16.41 10.00 15.80
N LEU A 185 -15.67 9.70 16.86
CA LEU A 185 -15.49 10.59 18.03
C LEU A 185 -14.72 11.88 17.67
N ILE A 186 -14.25 11.96 16.42
CA ILE A 186 -13.46 13.02 15.82
C ILE A 186 -13.92 13.04 14.37
N ASN A 187 -14.99 13.74 14.01
CA ASN A 187 -15.50 13.95 12.63
C ASN A 187 -14.71 13.26 11.46
N TYR A 188 -14.83 11.93 11.25
CA TYR A 188 -14.15 11.20 10.17
C TYR A 188 -15.08 10.26 9.39
N SER A 189 -15.04 10.35 8.07
CA SER A 189 -15.31 9.22 7.17
C SER A 189 -13.97 8.60 6.77
N ASN A 190 -13.76 7.33 7.12
CA ASN A 190 -12.46 6.68 6.99
C ASN A 190 -12.41 5.73 5.79
N VAL A 191 -11.26 5.64 5.11
CA VAL A 191 -10.94 4.54 4.19
C VAL A 191 -9.54 4.02 4.55
N PHE A 192 -9.49 2.82 5.12
CA PHE A 192 -8.28 2.02 5.14
C PHE A 192 -8.20 1.27 3.83
N CYS A 193 -7.01 1.09 3.24
CA CYS A 193 -6.84 0.25 2.06
C CYS A 193 -5.64 -0.66 2.29
N GLU A 194 -5.91 -1.97 2.32
CA GLU A 194 -4.91 -3.04 2.39
C GLU A 194 -5.02 -3.94 1.17
N THR A 195 -3.92 -4.53 0.73
CA THR A 195 -3.87 -5.61 -0.28
C THR A 195 -3.51 -6.93 0.34
#